data_AF-A0A452QDA9-F1
#
_entry.id   AF-A0A452QDA9-F1
#
_cell.length_a   1.000
_cell.length_b   1.000
_cell.length_c   1.000
_cell.angle_alpha   90.00
_cell.angle_beta   90.00
_cell.angle_gamma   90.00
#
_symmetry.space_group_name_H-M   'P 1'
#
loop_
_entity.id
_entity.type
_entity.pdbx_description
1 polymer ?
#
loop_
_entity_poly.entity_id
_entity_poly.type
_entity_poly.pdbx_seq_one_letter_code
_entity_poly.pdbx_strand_id
1 'polypeptide(L)'
;VEKFWTEILNEFERICRGEVKPEQMMIMRDVTIAKSEYAPSERTVSKVQYFQEDEELFRYCTLPEILKYVECFTGPNIMAMHAMLINKPPDSGKKTSRNPLHQDLHYFPFRPSNDIVCAWTAMEHIDRNNGCLCVLPGTHKGYLKPHGYPKWEGGVNIMFHGIQDYDENSPRVHLVMEKGDTVFFHPLLIHGSGWNRTQGYRKTISCHFASADCHYIDLKGTSQEIAEREFVELLHKFYGTPKDTSLKDVFRIQGRLVKGERTNL
;
A
#
# COMPACT_ATOMS: atom_id res chain seq x y z
N VAL A 1 -3.59 -2.73 -23.35
CA VAL A 1 -3.96 -2.88 -21.91
C VAL A 1 -3.81 -4.32 -21.43
N GLU A 2 -4.39 -5.34 -22.08
CA GLU A 2 -4.27 -6.73 -21.60
C GLU A 2 -2.82 -7.24 -21.50
N LYS A 3 -2.00 -7.01 -22.53
CA LYS A 3 -0.58 -7.39 -22.53
C LYS A 3 0.18 -6.83 -21.32
N PHE A 4 -0.05 -5.56 -20.96
CA PHE A 4 0.59 -4.91 -19.81
C PHE A 4 0.28 -5.64 -18.51
N TRP A 5 -1.01 -5.94 -18.25
CA TRP A 5 -1.40 -6.65 -17.04
C TRP A 5 -0.84 -8.08 -16.97
N THR A 6 -0.76 -8.76 -18.11
CA THR A 6 -0.14 -10.10 -18.18
C THR A 6 1.35 -10.04 -17.85
N GLU A 7 2.10 -9.04 -18.35
CA GLU A 7 3.52 -8.84 -18.04
C GLU A 7 3.74 -8.60 -16.53
N ILE A 8 2.96 -7.70 -15.93
CA ILE A 8 3.00 -7.42 -14.48
C ILE A 8 2.71 -8.67 -13.65
N LEU A 9 1.70 -9.46 -14.04
CA LEU A 9 1.34 -10.70 -13.33
C LEU A 9 2.44 -11.76 -13.45
N ASN A 10 3.01 -11.93 -14.64
CA ASN A 10 4.11 -12.87 -14.85
C ASN A 10 5.32 -12.48 -14.00
N GLU A 11 5.66 -11.19 -13.93
CA GLU A 11 6.78 -10.74 -13.09
C GLU A 11 6.51 -10.97 -11.61
N PHE A 12 5.31 -10.64 -11.14
CA PHE A 12 4.90 -10.92 -9.77
C PHE A 12 5.05 -12.41 -9.42
N GLU A 13 4.67 -13.31 -10.33
CA GLU A 13 4.84 -14.74 -10.11
C GLU A 13 6.32 -15.17 -10.06
N ARG A 14 7.17 -14.61 -10.93
CA ARG A 14 8.63 -14.85 -10.93
C ARG A 14 9.24 -14.40 -9.60
N ILE A 15 8.85 -13.23 -9.08
CA ILE A 15 9.24 -12.74 -7.75
C ILE A 15 8.79 -13.71 -6.66
N CYS A 16 7.54 -14.18 -6.72
CA CYS A 16 7.01 -15.12 -5.73
C CYS A 16 7.72 -16.48 -5.73
N ARG A 17 8.20 -16.94 -6.89
CA ARG A 17 9.05 -18.14 -7.04
C ARG A 17 10.52 -17.89 -6.67
N GLY A 18 10.91 -16.62 -6.47
CA GLY A 18 12.27 -16.22 -6.15
C GLY A 18 13.24 -16.23 -7.35
N GLU A 19 12.69 -16.25 -8.57
CA GLU A 19 13.44 -16.17 -9.83
C GLU A 19 13.96 -14.75 -10.09
N VAL A 20 13.30 -13.76 -9.51
CA VAL A 20 13.66 -12.34 -9.53
C VAL A 20 13.65 -11.82 -8.09
N LYS A 21 14.67 -11.04 -7.73
CA LYS A 21 14.84 -10.46 -6.38
C LYS A 21 15.34 -9.03 -6.50
N PRO A 22 14.46 -8.06 -6.79
CA PRO A 22 14.84 -6.67 -6.91
C PRO A 22 15.39 -6.16 -5.58
N GLU A 23 16.42 -5.33 -5.64
CA GLU A 23 17.01 -4.76 -4.44
C GLU A 23 15.98 -3.94 -3.67
N GLN A 24 16.08 -3.95 -2.34
CA GLN A 24 15.25 -3.14 -1.43
C GLN A 24 13.74 -3.49 -1.42
N MET A 25 13.29 -4.39 -2.28
CA MET A 25 11.92 -4.89 -2.28
C MET A 25 11.63 -5.67 -0.99
N MET A 26 10.47 -5.37 -0.39
CA MET A 26 9.98 -6.12 0.76
C MET A 26 8.86 -7.07 0.37
N ILE A 27 9.07 -8.36 0.63
CA ILE A 27 8.10 -9.42 0.39
C ILE A 27 7.41 -9.76 1.72
N MET A 28 6.12 -9.44 1.83
CA MET A 28 5.29 -9.83 2.96
C MET A 28 4.64 -11.17 2.68
N ARG A 29 4.81 -12.10 3.62
CA ARG A 29 4.17 -13.42 3.58
C ARG A 29 2.98 -13.46 4.51
N ASP A 30 1.97 -14.22 4.14
CA ASP A 30 0.81 -14.44 5.01
C ASP A 30 1.25 -15.20 6.27
N VAL A 31 0.96 -14.65 7.45
CA VAL A 31 1.34 -15.24 8.75
C VAL A 31 0.73 -16.62 9.02
N THR A 32 -0.43 -16.90 8.41
CA THR A 32 -1.12 -18.20 8.48
C THR A 32 -0.44 -19.27 7.62
N ILE A 33 0.32 -18.87 6.60
CA ILE A 33 1.01 -19.76 5.65
C ILE A 33 2.53 -19.78 5.91
N ALA A 34 3.08 -18.76 6.58
CA ALA A 34 4.51 -18.64 6.88
C ALA A 34 5.09 -19.82 7.71
N LYS A 35 4.24 -20.61 8.37
CA LYS A 35 4.64 -21.79 9.15
C LYS A 35 4.54 -23.13 8.41
N SER A 36 4.11 -23.11 7.14
CA SER A 36 3.91 -24.34 6.35
C SER A 36 5.01 -24.53 5.32
N GLU A 37 5.39 -25.79 5.06
CA GLU A 37 6.46 -26.23 4.15
C GLU A 37 6.18 -25.98 2.66
N TYR A 38 5.30 -25.03 2.30
CA TYR A 38 4.99 -24.78 0.89
C TYR A 38 6.19 -24.21 0.15
N ALA A 39 6.39 -24.71 -1.07
CA ALA A 39 7.32 -24.13 -2.02
C ALA A 39 6.99 -22.64 -2.27
N PRO A 40 8.03 -21.79 -2.46
CA PRO A 40 7.84 -20.39 -2.86
C PRO A 40 6.90 -20.28 -4.06
N SER A 41 5.80 -19.56 -3.85
CA SER A 41 4.73 -19.36 -4.84
C SER A 41 3.88 -18.17 -4.40
N GLU A 42 3.06 -17.65 -5.32
CA GLU A 42 2.13 -16.55 -5.04
C GLU A 42 1.20 -16.86 -3.86
N ARG A 43 0.94 -18.14 -3.56
CA ARG A 43 0.09 -18.55 -2.44
C ARG A 43 0.66 -18.18 -1.08
N THR A 44 1.98 -18.00 -0.98
CA THR A 44 2.67 -17.67 0.27
C THR A 44 2.93 -16.17 0.43
N VAL A 45 2.80 -15.38 -0.64
CA VAL A 45 3.09 -13.94 -0.68
C VAL A 45 1.77 -13.16 -0.65
N SER A 46 1.58 -12.34 0.37
CA SER A 46 0.37 -11.51 0.52
C SER A 46 0.54 -10.09 -0.01
N LYS A 47 1.79 -9.60 -0.07
CA LYS A 47 2.12 -8.27 -0.59
C LYS A 47 3.58 -8.20 -0.98
N VAL A 48 3.89 -7.48 -2.05
CA VAL A 48 5.24 -6.95 -2.30
C VAL A 48 5.19 -5.42 -2.23
N GLN A 49 6.20 -4.83 -1.63
CA GLN A 49 6.32 -3.38 -1.44
C GLN A 49 7.70 -2.92 -1.89
N TYR A 50 7.83 -1.64 -2.23
CA TYR A 50 9.11 -1.03 -2.60
C TYR A 50 9.73 -1.71 -3.83
N PHE A 51 8.90 -1.94 -4.86
CA PHE A 51 9.32 -2.58 -6.09
C PHE A 51 9.93 -1.61 -7.11
N GLN A 52 10.39 -0.43 -6.70
CA GLN A 52 10.85 0.58 -7.65
C GLN A 52 12.12 0.22 -8.44
N GLU A 53 12.89 -0.76 -7.96
CA GLU A 53 14.03 -1.34 -8.70
C GLU A 53 13.63 -2.53 -9.58
N ASP A 54 12.35 -2.90 -9.60
CA ASP A 54 11.82 -3.87 -10.55
C ASP A 54 11.31 -3.15 -11.79
N GLU A 55 12.01 -3.29 -12.92
CA GLU A 55 11.68 -2.55 -14.14
C GLU A 55 10.24 -2.81 -14.61
N GLU A 56 9.77 -4.05 -14.53
CA GLU A 56 8.45 -4.43 -15.03
C GLU A 56 7.33 -3.91 -14.12
N LEU A 57 7.41 -4.13 -12.80
CA LEU A 57 6.41 -3.60 -11.87
C LEU A 57 6.44 -2.07 -11.81
N PHE A 58 7.63 -1.46 -11.89
CA PHE A 58 7.77 -0.01 -11.82
C PHE A 58 7.23 0.72 -13.05
N ARG A 59 7.03 0.05 -14.19
CA ARG A 59 6.30 0.61 -15.35
C ARG A 59 4.91 1.14 -14.98
N TYR A 60 4.27 0.60 -13.95
CA TYR A 60 3.00 1.15 -13.44
C TYR A 60 3.16 2.60 -12.95
N CYS A 61 4.26 2.90 -12.27
CA CYS A 61 4.52 4.22 -11.70
C CYS A 61 4.89 5.27 -12.76
N THR A 62 5.34 4.83 -13.94
CA THR A 62 5.71 5.69 -15.07
C THR A 62 4.67 5.67 -16.21
N LEU A 63 3.55 4.97 -16.03
CA LEU A 63 2.52 4.84 -17.06
C LEU A 63 1.86 6.21 -17.34
N PRO A 64 1.91 6.73 -18.59
CA PRO A 64 1.38 8.06 -18.92
C PRO A 64 -0.09 8.25 -18.55
N GLU A 65 -0.89 7.19 -18.69
CA GLU A 65 -2.31 7.16 -18.34
C GLU A 65 -2.54 7.38 -16.84
N ILE A 66 -1.65 6.89 -15.97
CA ILE A 66 -1.69 7.13 -14.53
C ILE A 66 -1.18 8.54 -14.23
N LEU A 67 0.01 8.89 -14.75
CA LEU A 67 0.65 10.18 -14.46
C LEU A 67 -0.20 11.38 -14.88
N LYS A 68 -0.98 11.24 -15.96
CA LYS A 68 -1.94 12.25 -16.41
C LYS A 68 -2.93 12.65 -15.31
N TYR A 69 -3.44 11.70 -14.53
CA TYR A 69 -4.38 11.99 -13.43
C TYR A 69 -3.67 12.32 -12.13
N VAL A 70 -2.49 11.74 -11.87
CA VAL A 70 -1.67 12.06 -10.69
C VAL A 70 -1.28 13.54 -10.67
N GLU A 71 -0.88 14.09 -11.83
CA GLU A 71 -0.50 15.49 -11.98
C GLU A 71 -1.59 16.48 -11.54
N CYS A 72 -2.86 16.10 -11.65
CA CYS A 72 -3.98 16.92 -11.17
C CYS A 72 -3.95 17.17 -9.65
N PHE A 73 -3.27 16.31 -8.89
CA PHE A 73 -3.15 16.39 -7.44
C PHE A 73 -1.77 16.87 -6.99
N THR A 74 -0.72 16.39 -7.64
CA THR A 74 0.67 16.65 -7.23
C THR A 74 1.31 17.85 -7.91
N GLY A 75 0.72 18.36 -8.99
CA GLY A 75 1.42 19.23 -9.92
C GLY A 75 2.45 18.47 -10.78
N PRO A 76 3.31 19.18 -11.52
CA PRO A 76 4.12 18.62 -12.60
C PRO A 76 5.36 17.84 -12.14
N ASN A 77 5.80 18.06 -10.90
CA ASN A 77 6.98 17.43 -10.31
C ASN A 77 6.52 16.27 -9.44
N ILE A 78 6.63 15.04 -9.95
CA ILE A 78 5.95 13.88 -9.39
C ILE A 78 6.97 12.87 -8.87
N MET A 79 6.85 12.53 -7.59
CA MET A 79 7.59 11.46 -6.94
C MET A 79 6.68 10.24 -6.74
N ALA A 80 7.13 9.05 -7.15
CA ALA A 80 6.56 7.78 -6.73
C ALA A 80 7.18 7.40 -5.37
N MET A 81 6.38 7.44 -4.29
CA MET A 81 6.88 7.37 -2.92
C MET A 81 6.72 6.00 -2.28
N HIS A 82 5.62 5.29 -2.58
CA HIS A 82 5.37 3.96 -2.04
C HIS A 82 4.60 3.12 -3.05
N ALA A 83 5.23 2.09 -3.58
CA ALA A 83 4.62 1.19 -4.56
C ALA A 83 4.35 -0.18 -3.93
N MET A 84 3.16 -0.72 -4.17
CA MET A 84 2.69 -1.98 -3.58
C MET A 84 1.92 -2.82 -4.59
N LEU A 85 2.15 -4.13 -4.59
CA LEU A 85 1.27 -5.10 -5.23
C LEU A 85 0.73 -6.00 -4.14
N ILE A 86 -0.59 -6.01 -4.00
CA ILE A 86 -1.32 -6.68 -2.93
C ILE A 86 -1.97 -7.92 -3.51
N ASN A 87 -1.60 -9.08 -2.97
CA ASN A 87 -2.10 -10.39 -3.36
C ASN A 87 -2.95 -10.97 -2.23
N LYS A 88 -4.21 -10.53 -2.17
CA LYS A 88 -5.06 -10.75 -1.00
C LYS A 88 -5.52 -12.21 -0.92
N PRO A 89 -5.17 -12.96 0.14
CA PRO A 89 -5.40 -14.39 0.23
C PRO A 89 -6.87 -14.72 0.49
N PRO A 90 -7.33 -15.93 0.10
CA PRO A 90 -8.58 -16.52 0.56
C PRO A 90 -8.69 -16.51 2.09
N ASP A 91 -9.89 -16.28 2.60
CA ASP A 91 -10.17 -16.21 4.04
C ASP A 91 -11.21 -17.27 4.41
N SER A 92 -10.79 -18.25 5.22
CA SER A 92 -11.64 -19.35 5.70
C SER A 92 -12.65 -18.93 6.78
N GLY A 93 -12.95 -17.63 6.88
CA GLY A 93 -13.85 -17.06 7.88
C GLY A 93 -13.15 -16.59 9.16
N LYS A 94 -11.82 -16.70 9.23
CA LYS A 94 -11.00 -16.19 10.34
C LYS A 94 -10.79 -14.68 10.30
N LYS A 95 -11.18 -14.04 9.18
CA LYS A 95 -11.13 -12.59 8.98
C LYS A 95 -9.71 -12.02 9.11
N THR A 96 -8.70 -12.80 8.74
CA THR A 96 -7.28 -12.43 8.80
C THR A 96 -6.83 -11.63 7.56
N SER A 97 -7.57 -11.73 6.46
CA SER A 97 -7.27 -11.03 5.21
C SER A 97 -7.88 -9.61 5.12
N ARG A 98 -8.69 -9.20 6.11
CA ARG A 98 -9.33 -7.87 6.11
C ARG A 98 -8.31 -6.80 6.51
N ASN A 99 -8.36 -5.65 5.85
CA ASN A 99 -7.58 -4.48 6.26
C ASN A 99 -8.48 -3.55 7.08
N PRO A 100 -8.15 -3.18 8.34
CA PRO A 100 -8.94 -2.24 9.12
C PRO A 100 -9.12 -0.90 8.40
N LEU A 101 -10.14 -0.16 8.84
CA LEU A 101 -10.30 1.22 8.39
C LEU A 101 -9.11 2.04 8.90
N HIS A 102 -8.40 2.69 7.99
CA HIS A 102 -7.18 3.43 8.24
C HIS A 102 -7.07 4.65 7.32
N GLN A 103 -6.01 5.42 7.53
CA GLN A 103 -5.61 6.55 6.68
C GLN A 103 -4.15 6.30 6.32
N ASP A 104 -3.83 6.29 5.03
CA ASP A 104 -2.47 6.01 4.55
C ASP A 104 -1.46 7.01 5.10
N LEU A 105 -1.89 8.27 5.32
CA LEU A 105 -1.04 9.32 5.85
C LEU A 105 -0.42 8.96 7.21
N HIS A 106 -1.01 8.03 7.96
CA HIS A 106 -0.44 7.50 9.21
C HIS A 106 0.98 6.93 9.01
N TYR A 107 1.27 6.39 7.83
CA TYR A 107 2.56 5.78 7.47
C TYR A 107 3.48 6.73 6.68
N PHE A 108 3.06 7.97 6.41
CA PHE A 108 3.83 8.89 5.56
C PHE A 108 4.44 10.04 6.39
N PRO A 109 5.78 10.15 6.44
CA PRO A 109 6.48 11.22 7.14
C PRO A 109 6.65 12.48 6.27
N PHE A 110 5.76 12.76 5.32
CA PHE A 110 5.86 13.93 4.42
C PHE A 110 4.53 14.66 4.20
N ARG A 111 4.61 15.96 3.88
CA ARG A 111 3.50 16.92 3.83
C ARG A 111 3.72 17.98 2.73
N PRO A 112 2.68 18.72 2.29
CA PRO A 112 1.27 18.66 2.74
C PRO A 112 0.52 17.44 2.18
N SER A 113 -0.55 17.00 2.86
CA SER A 113 -1.31 15.81 2.46
C SER A 113 -2.11 15.99 1.16
N ASN A 114 -2.50 17.22 0.84
CA ASN A 114 -3.28 17.52 -0.35
C ASN A 114 -2.49 17.29 -1.64
N ASP A 115 -1.17 17.32 -1.56
CA ASP A 115 -0.25 17.12 -2.69
C ASP A 115 0.22 15.66 -2.75
N ILE A 116 -0.55 14.74 -2.16
CA ILE A 116 -0.29 13.29 -2.11
C ILE A 116 -1.55 12.58 -2.61
N VAL A 117 -1.37 11.57 -3.47
CA VAL A 117 -2.47 10.77 -4.01
C VAL A 117 -2.09 9.30 -4.14
N CYS A 118 -2.98 8.41 -3.72
CA CYS A 118 -2.89 6.99 -4.04
C CYS A 118 -3.54 6.74 -5.40
N ALA A 119 -2.84 6.10 -6.32
CA ALA A 119 -3.42 5.47 -7.51
C ALA A 119 -3.47 3.96 -7.28
N TRP A 120 -4.67 3.39 -7.19
CA TRP A 120 -4.88 1.97 -6.92
C TRP A 120 -5.65 1.33 -8.07
N THR A 121 -5.09 0.30 -8.68
CA THR A 121 -5.63 -0.31 -9.90
C THR A 121 -5.97 -1.78 -9.70
N ALA A 122 -7.17 -2.16 -10.13
CA ALA A 122 -7.67 -3.52 -10.13
C ALA A 122 -6.98 -4.34 -11.25
N MET A 123 -6.36 -5.47 -10.90
CA MET A 123 -5.72 -6.36 -11.90
C MET A 123 -6.64 -7.49 -12.38
N GLU A 124 -7.82 -7.58 -11.78
CA GLU A 124 -8.89 -8.53 -12.03
C GLU A 124 -10.23 -7.87 -11.66
N HIS A 125 -11.36 -8.54 -11.86
CA HIS A 125 -12.64 -8.09 -11.33
C HIS A 125 -12.62 -8.12 -9.79
N ILE A 126 -13.05 -7.03 -9.15
CA ILE A 126 -13.02 -6.86 -7.70
C ILE A 126 -14.38 -6.42 -7.19
N ASP A 127 -14.92 -7.17 -6.23
CA ASP A 127 -16.23 -6.94 -5.64
C ASP A 127 -16.21 -7.20 -4.13
N ARG A 128 -17.40 -7.21 -3.51
CA ARG A 128 -17.54 -7.44 -2.07
C ARG A 128 -17.21 -8.89 -1.67
N ASN A 129 -17.23 -9.84 -2.61
CA ASN A 129 -16.92 -11.24 -2.34
C ASN A 129 -15.42 -11.47 -2.23
N ASN A 130 -14.61 -10.87 -3.10
CA ASN A 130 -13.14 -11.00 -3.07
C ASN A 130 -12.41 -9.89 -2.28
N GLY A 131 -13.16 -8.98 -1.66
CA GLY A 131 -12.63 -8.02 -0.69
C GLY A 131 -12.17 -6.71 -1.34
N CYS A 132 -13.10 -6.06 -2.04
CA CYS A 132 -12.97 -4.70 -2.53
C CYS A 132 -12.64 -3.69 -1.41
N LEU A 133 -12.16 -2.51 -1.83
CA LEU A 133 -12.04 -1.38 -0.94
C LEU A 133 -13.42 -0.92 -0.46
N CYS A 134 -13.49 -0.47 0.78
CA CYS A 134 -14.58 0.35 1.29
C CYS A 134 -14.03 1.70 1.76
N VAL A 135 -14.74 2.77 1.44
CA VAL A 135 -14.35 4.15 1.76
C VAL A 135 -15.47 4.83 2.53
N LEU A 136 -15.11 5.81 3.36
CA LEU A 136 -16.04 6.73 4.01
C LEU A 136 -15.93 8.09 3.31
N PRO A 137 -16.86 8.42 2.38
CA PRO A 137 -16.77 9.65 1.59
C PRO A 137 -16.69 10.91 2.45
N GLY A 138 -15.94 11.91 1.98
CA GLY A 138 -15.78 13.20 2.66
C GLY A 138 -14.77 13.22 3.82
N THR A 139 -14.38 12.07 4.36
CA THR A 139 -13.46 11.99 5.51
C THR A 139 -12.05 12.54 5.23
N HIS A 140 -11.64 12.62 3.96
CA HIS A 140 -10.39 13.25 3.55
C HIS A 140 -10.27 14.74 3.93
N LYS A 141 -11.40 15.42 4.20
CA LYS A 141 -11.45 16.82 4.66
C LYS A 141 -11.18 16.97 6.17
N GLY A 142 -11.11 15.85 6.90
CA GLY A 142 -10.80 15.83 8.31
C GLY A 142 -9.31 15.90 8.60
N TYR A 143 -8.93 15.48 9.80
CA TYR A 143 -7.54 15.40 10.26
C TYR A 143 -7.06 13.94 10.30
N LEU A 144 -5.75 13.75 10.50
CA LEU A 144 -5.18 12.43 10.76
C LEU A 144 -5.65 11.92 12.13
N LYS A 145 -6.44 10.85 12.12
CA LYS A 145 -6.93 10.18 13.32
C LYS A 145 -5.81 9.41 14.05
N PRO A 146 -5.94 9.13 15.34
CA PRO A 146 -5.11 8.14 16.03
C PRO A 146 -5.37 6.72 15.49
N HIS A 147 -4.29 6.00 15.23
CA HIS A 147 -4.33 4.59 14.82
C HIS A 147 -3.73 3.70 15.90
N GLY A 148 -4.19 2.45 15.94
CA GLY A 148 -3.69 1.41 16.83
C GLY A 148 -4.17 0.05 16.36
N TYR A 149 -3.74 -1.02 17.02
CA TYR A 149 -4.19 -2.36 16.65
C TYR A 149 -5.67 -2.58 17.01
N PRO A 150 -6.51 -2.99 16.04
CA PRO A 150 -7.88 -3.41 16.32
C PRO A 150 -7.93 -4.55 17.35
N LYS A 151 -8.91 -4.49 18.26
CA LYS A 151 -9.18 -5.56 19.23
C LYS A 151 -10.00 -6.69 18.59
N TRP A 152 -9.41 -7.36 17.60
CA TRP A 152 -10.07 -8.43 16.84
C TRP A 152 -9.69 -9.82 17.34
N GLU A 153 -10.68 -10.72 17.40
CA GLU A 153 -10.44 -12.15 17.58
C GLU A 153 -9.64 -12.71 16.41
N GLY A 154 -8.67 -13.59 16.70
CA GLY A 154 -7.79 -14.20 15.68
C GLY A 154 -6.51 -13.42 15.36
N GLY A 155 -6.32 -12.25 15.98
CA GLY A 155 -5.13 -11.41 15.79
C GLY A 155 -5.24 -10.47 14.59
N VAL A 156 -4.28 -9.57 14.48
CA VAL A 156 -4.17 -8.58 13.40
C VAL A 156 -2.77 -8.68 12.78
N ASN A 157 -2.68 -8.55 11.46
CA ASN A 157 -1.39 -8.54 10.79
C ASN A 157 -0.54 -7.37 11.29
N ILE A 158 0.78 -7.59 11.39
CA ILE A 158 1.73 -6.55 11.78
C ILE A 158 1.59 -5.36 10.81
N MET A 159 1.66 -4.14 11.34
CA MET A 159 1.46 -2.89 10.58
C MET A 159 0.03 -2.68 10.03
N PHE A 160 -0.98 -3.41 10.48
CA PHE A 160 -2.39 -3.13 10.10
C PHE A 160 -3.06 -2.32 11.23
N HIS A 161 -2.66 -1.06 11.38
CA HIS A 161 -3.26 -0.17 12.38
C HIS A 161 -4.61 0.35 11.88
N GLY A 162 -5.63 0.23 12.72
CA GLY A 162 -6.96 0.78 12.49
C GLY A 162 -7.18 2.10 13.24
N ILE A 163 -8.03 2.95 12.69
CA ILE A 163 -8.51 4.16 13.37
C ILE A 163 -9.24 3.76 14.66
N GLN A 164 -8.92 4.44 15.75
CA GLN A 164 -9.50 4.16 17.06
C GLN A 164 -10.78 4.96 17.32
N ASP A 165 -11.00 6.05 16.58
CA ASP A 165 -12.11 6.99 16.76
C ASP A 165 -12.79 7.38 15.43
N TYR A 166 -13.72 6.55 14.98
CA TYR A 166 -14.59 6.90 13.85
C TYR A 166 -16.04 6.55 14.16
N ASP A 167 -16.97 7.25 13.52
CA ASP A 167 -18.38 6.91 13.61
C ASP A 167 -18.64 5.64 12.78
N GLU A 168 -18.96 4.54 13.47
CA GLU A 168 -19.20 3.24 12.83
C GLU A 168 -20.41 3.26 11.88
N ASN A 169 -21.34 4.21 12.10
CA ASN A 169 -22.53 4.41 11.29
C ASN A 169 -22.29 5.28 10.04
N SER A 170 -21.09 5.84 9.89
CA SER A 170 -20.75 6.63 8.70
C SER A 170 -20.98 5.80 7.42
N PRO A 171 -21.68 6.37 6.42
CA PRO A 171 -22.03 5.64 5.21
C PRO A 171 -20.77 5.19 4.48
N ARG A 172 -20.72 3.90 4.13
CA ARG A 172 -19.58 3.30 3.44
C ARG A 172 -19.93 3.04 1.98
N VAL A 173 -19.04 3.44 1.08
CA VAL A 173 -19.12 3.09 -0.34
C VAL A 173 -18.14 1.95 -0.60
N HIS A 174 -18.63 0.88 -1.24
CA HIS A 174 -17.80 -0.25 -1.66
C HIS A 174 -17.42 -0.04 -3.12
N LEU A 175 -16.12 -0.11 -3.42
CA LEU A 175 -15.60 0.14 -4.76
C LEU A 175 -15.55 -1.16 -5.55
N VAL A 176 -16.64 -1.49 -6.24
CA VAL A 176 -16.65 -2.58 -7.23
C VAL A 176 -15.95 -2.08 -8.49
N MET A 177 -14.97 -2.83 -8.97
CA MET A 177 -14.04 -2.39 -10.02
C MET A 177 -13.78 -3.54 -11.00
N GLU A 178 -13.74 -3.23 -12.28
CA GLU A 178 -13.32 -4.16 -13.33
C GLU A 178 -11.80 -4.14 -13.50
N LYS A 179 -11.27 -5.16 -14.19
CA LYS A 179 -9.84 -5.22 -14.50
C LYS A 179 -9.41 -3.97 -15.28
N GLY A 180 -8.41 -3.26 -14.75
CA GLY A 180 -7.86 -2.04 -15.32
C GLY A 180 -8.47 -0.76 -14.77
N ASP A 181 -9.55 -0.83 -14.00
CA ASP A 181 -10.10 0.35 -13.32
C ASP A 181 -9.11 0.85 -12.27
N THR A 182 -8.93 2.17 -12.21
CA THR A 182 -8.10 2.86 -11.22
C THR A 182 -8.94 3.78 -10.36
N VAL A 183 -8.80 3.68 -9.05
CA VAL A 183 -9.30 4.68 -8.10
C VAL A 183 -8.15 5.57 -7.61
N PHE A 184 -8.38 6.87 -7.62
CA PHE A 184 -7.49 7.87 -7.03
C PHE A 184 -8.06 8.37 -5.72
N PHE A 185 -7.28 8.39 -4.65
CA PHE A 185 -7.77 8.89 -3.37
C PHE A 185 -6.70 9.55 -2.49
N HIS A 186 -7.17 10.50 -1.68
CA HIS A 186 -6.37 11.30 -0.76
C HIS A 186 -5.91 10.46 0.46
N PRO A 187 -4.70 10.66 1.01
CA PRO A 187 -4.17 9.82 2.08
C PRO A 187 -4.89 9.97 3.45
N LEU A 188 -5.71 11.01 3.63
CA LEU A 188 -6.63 11.14 4.77
C LEU A 188 -8.01 10.50 4.54
N LEU A 189 -8.30 9.95 3.36
CA LEU A 189 -9.57 9.25 3.14
C LEU A 189 -9.59 7.98 4.01
N ILE A 190 -10.57 7.89 4.90
CA ILE A 190 -10.76 6.69 5.71
C ILE A 190 -11.23 5.57 4.78
N HIS A 191 -10.44 4.51 4.72
CA HIS A 191 -10.73 3.36 3.88
C HIS A 191 -10.17 2.06 4.47
N GLY A 192 -10.65 0.93 3.98
CA GLY A 192 -10.19 -0.41 4.36
C GLY A 192 -10.62 -1.43 3.31
N SER A 193 -10.45 -2.71 3.60
CA SER A 193 -10.94 -3.77 2.70
C SER A 193 -11.57 -4.92 3.47
N GLY A 194 -12.64 -5.48 2.91
CA GLY A 194 -13.31 -6.65 3.45
C GLY A 194 -12.44 -7.91 3.42
N TRP A 195 -12.85 -9.00 4.08
CA TRP A 195 -12.19 -10.29 3.89
C TRP A 195 -12.50 -10.89 2.51
N ASN A 196 -11.62 -11.75 1.99
CA ASN A 196 -11.80 -12.39 0.69
C ASN A 196 -12.48 -13.75 0.90
N ARG A 197 -13.74 -13.88 0.50
CA ARG A 197 -14.57 -15.09 0.66
C ARG A 197 -14.38 -16.11 -0.46
N THR A 198 -13.60 -15.76 -1.48
CA THR A 198 -13.36 -16.60 -2.64
C THR A 198 -12.16 -17.51 -2.40
N GLN A 199 -11.94 -18.47 -3.31
CA GLN A 199 -10.76 -19.34 -3.30
C GLN A 199 -9.56 -18.74 -4.06
N GLY A 200 -9.76 -17.64 -4.79
CA GLY A 200 -8.72 -16.96 -5.55
C GLY A 200 -7.97 -15.93 -4.70
N TYR A 201 -6.75 -15.61 -5.10
CA TYR A 201 -5.99 -14.49 -4.52
C TYR A 201 -6.26 -13.23 -5.32
N ARG A 202 -6.84 -12.21 -4.67
CA ARG A 202 -7.25 -10.97 -5.32
C ARG A 202 -6.06 -10.02 -5.48
N LYS A 203 -5.70 -9.68 -6.72
CA LYS A 203 -4.51 -8.89 -7.06
C LYS A 203 -4.82 -7.45 -7.44
N THR A 204 -4.06 -6.53 -6.86
CA THR A 204 -4.12 -5.09 -7.14
C THR A 204 -2.73 -4.49 -7.11
N ILE A 205 -2.46 -3.50 -7.95
CA ILE A 205 -1.22 -2.71 -7.92
C ILE A 205 -1.55 -1.27 -7.51
N SER A 206 -0.68 -0.65 -6.73
CA SER A 206 -0.87 0.73 -6.30
C SER A 206 0.44 1.47 -6.14
N CYS A 207 0.36 2.80 -6.28
CA CYS A 207 1.45 3.69 -5.93
C CYS A 207 0.88 4.94 -5.24
N HIS A 208 1.50 5.34 -4.14
CA HIS A 208 1.32 6.65 -3.54
C HIS A 208 2.32 7.62 -4.16
N PHE A 209 1.79 8.63 -4.83
CA PHE A 209 2.56 9.71 -5.41
C PHE A 209 2.49 10.95 -4.53
N ALA A 210 3.52 11.78 -4.60
CA ALA A 210 3.57 13.08 -3.95
C ALA A 210 4.19 14.13 -4.88
N SER A 211 3.82 15.40 -4.70
CA SER A 211 4.58 16.51 -5.25
C SER A 211 6.03 16.42 -4.77
N ALA A 212 7.00 16.66 -5.65
CA ALA A 212 8.40 16.76 -5.26
C ALA A 212 8.66 17.94 -4.30
N ASP A 213 7.76 18.93 -4.26
CA ASP A 213 7.85 20.10 -3.38
C ASP A 213 7.41 19.79 -1.93
N CYS A 214 6.82 18.62 -1.68
CA CYS A 214 6.54 18.15 -0.34
C CYS A 214 7.82 18.11 0.52
N HIS A 215 7.67 18.13 1.84
CA HIS A 215 8.77 18.07 2.79
C HIS A 215 8.55 16.99 3.85
N TYR A 216 9.65 16.44 4.35
CA TYR A 216 9.61 15.49 5.45
C TYR A 216 9.37 16.18 6.79
N ILE A 217 8.60 15.55 7.66
CA ILE A 217 8.33 15.97 9.05
C ILE A 217 8.95 15.00 10.04
N ASP A 218 9.24 15.47 11.26
CA ASP A 218 9.59 14.60 12.39
C ASP A 218 8.31 13.99 12.96
N LEU A 219 8.32 12.67 13.18
CA LEU A 219 7.17 11.93 13.71
C LEU A 219 7.22 11.75 15.22
N LYS A 220 8.34 12.08 15.87
CA LYS A 220 8.50 11.96 17.33
C LYS A 220 7.46 12.80 18.07
N GLY A 221 6.77 12.21 19.04
CA GLY A 221 5.72 12.87 19.81
C GLY A 221 4.42 13.10 19.05
N THR A 222 4.27 12.57 17.84
CA THR A 222 3.03 12.62 17.05
C THR A 222 2.25 11.31 17.14
N SER A 223 1.01 11.28 16.62
CA SER A 223 0.23 10.03 16.51
C SER A 223 0.85 8.98 15.59
N GLN A 224 1.88 9.33 14.81
CA GLN A 224 2.56 8.44 13.86
C GLN A 224 3.82 7.80 14.44
N GLU A 225 4.29 8.22 15.63
CA GLU A 225 5.53 7.70 16.23
C GLU A 225 5.53 6.18 16.37
N ILE A 226 4.36 5.60 16.70
CA ILE A 226 4.19 4.14 16.78
C ILE A 226 4.47 3.44 15.44
N ALA A 227 4.01 4.01 14.32
CA ALA A 227 4.20 3.43 13.00
C ALA A 227 5.68 3.47 12.59
N GLU A 228 6.36 4.58 12.83
CA GLU A 228 7.80 4.70 12.54
C GLU A 228 8.60 3.68 13.36
N ARG A 229 8.39 3.64 14.69
CA ARG A 229 9.11 2.72 15.57
C ARG A 229 8.94 1.26 15.13
N GLU A 230 7.70 0.81 14.94
CA GLU A 230 7.44 -0.57 14.54
C GLU A 230 8.00 -0.90 13.16
N PHE A 231 7.91 0.03 12.21
CA PHE A 231 8.46 -0.18 10.87
C PHE A 231 9.99 -0.31 10.89
N VAL A 232 10.68 0.57 11.61
CA VAL A 232 12.15 0.55 11.73
C VAL A 232 12.60 -0.72 12.46
N GLU A 233 11.88 -1.16 13.49
CA GLU A 233 12.15 -2.44 14.18
C GLU A 233 12.03 -3.63 13.23
N LEU A 234 11.02 -3.65 12.35
CA LEU A 234 10.85 -4.70 11.35
C LEU A 234 11.97 -4.67 10.30
N LEU A 235 12.33 -3.49 9.80
CA LEU A 235 13.44 -3.33 8.87
C LEU A 235 14.76 -3.83 9.46
N HIS A 236 15.07 -3.45 10.69
CA HIS A 236 16.26 -3.92 11.38
C HIS A 236 16.24 -5.43 11.55
N LYS A 237 15.11 -5.99 12.01
CA LYS A 237 14.97 -7.42 12.29
C LYS A 237 15.08 -8.29 11.03
N PHE A 238 14.47 -7.89 9.93
CA PHE A 238 14.36 -8.72 8.74
C PHE A 238 15.38 -8.40 7.65
N TYR A 239 15.92 -7.17 7.64
CA TYR A 239 16.82 -6.68 6.59
C TYR A 239 18.14 -6.11 7.13
N GLY A 240 18.34 -6.11 8.45
CA GLY A 240 19.62 -5.72 9.05
C GLY A 240 19.96 -4.23 8.91
N THR A 241 18.97 -3.37 8.69
CA THR A 241 19.19 -1.93 8.56
C THR A 241 19.73 -1.32 9.86
N PRO A 242 20.49 -0.22 9.83
CA PRO A 242 20.95 0.47 11.04
C PRO A 242 19.79 0.86 11.97
N LYS A 243 19.97 0.77 13.29
CA LYS A 243 18.91 1.05 14.28
C LYS A 243 18.50 2.52 14.35
N ASP A 244 19.35 3.41 13.89
CA ASP A 244 19.14 4.85 13.78
C ASP A 244 18.46 5.26 12.44
N THR A 245 18.13 4.29 11.57
CA THR A 245 17.35 4.54 10.36
C THR A 245 15.98 5.12 10.73
N SER A 246 15.62 6.26 10.14
CA SER A 246 14.28 6.83 10.28
C SER A 246 13.36 6.41 9.13
N LEU A 247 12.05 6.55 9.30
CA LEU A 247 11.09 6.31 8.22
C LEU A 247 11.33 7.30 7.06
N LYS A 248 11.73 8.52 7.39
CA LYS A 248 12.15 9.54 6.43
C LYS A 248 13.32 9.07 5.55
N ASP A 249 14.33 8.43 6.13
CA ASP A 249 15.47 7.93 5.35
C ASP A 249 15.05 6.84 4.37
N VAL A 250 14.14 5.96 4.79
CA VAL A 250 13.55 4.95 3.92
C VAL A 250 12.85 5.62 2.74
N PHE A 251 11.92 6.54 2.98
CA PHE A 251 11.21 7.22 1.89
C PHE A 251 12.14 8.02 0.96
N ARG A 252 13.26 8.57 1.45
CA ARG A 252 14.25 9.26 0.61
C ARG A 252 14.97 8.31 -0.34
N ILE A 253 15.34 7.13 0.17
CA ILE A 253 16.04 6.08 -0.59
C ILE A 253 15.08 5.43 -1.58
N GLN A 254 13.84 5.18 -1.19
CA GLN A 254 12.85 4.47 -1.99
C GLN A 254 12.14 5.38 -3.02
N GLY A 255 11.99 6.68 -2.73
CA GLY A 255 11.30 7.62 -3.62
C GLY A 255 12.00 7.76 -4.97
N ARG A 256 11.23 7.71 -6.06
CA ARG A 256 11.73 7.90 -7.44
C ARG A 256 11.02 9.08 -8.10
N LEU A 257 11.79 9.94 -8.76
CA LEU A 257 11.23 10.95 -9.65
C LEU A 257 10.65 10.26 -10.89
N VAL A 258 9.38 10.49 -11.18
CA VAL A 258 8.69 9.89 -12.34
C VAL A 258 8.24 10.91 -13.38
N LYS A 259 8.21 12.21 -13.03
CA LYS A 259 7.94 13.32 -13.96
C LYS A 259 8.47 14.65 -13.39
N GLY A 260 8.94 15.55 -14.25
CA GLY A 260 9.39 16.88 -13.84
C GLY A 260 10.77 16.87 -13.18
N GLU A 261 10.93 17.64 -12.11
CA GLU A 261 12.19 17.80 -11.37
C GLU A 261 12.06 17.35 -9.91
N ARG A 262 13.13 16.77 -9.35
CA ARG A 262 13.19 16.43 -7.92
C ARG A 262 13.64 17.67 -7.15
N THR A 263 12.69 18.37 -6.53
CA THR A 263 12.93 19.65 -5.86
C THR A 263 13.29 19.50 -4.38
N ASN A 264 12.48 18.79 -3.58
CA ASN A 264 12.69 18.71 -2.12
C ASN A 264 12.59 17.30 -1.51
N LEU A 265 11.60 16.47 -1.90
CA LEU A 265 11.54 15.06 -1.49
C LEU A 265 12.69 14.23 -2.09
#